data_AF-A0A954WUF1-F1
#
_entry.id   AF-A0A954WUF1-F1
#
_cell.length_a   1.000
_cell.length_b   1.000
_cell.length_c   1.000
_cell.angle_alpha   90.00
_cell.angle_beta   90.00
_cell.angle_gamma   90.00
#
_symmetry.space_group_name_H-M   'P 1'
#
loop_
_entity.id
_entity.type
_entity.pdbx_description
1 polymer ?
#
loop_
_entity_poly.entity_id
_entity_poly.type
_entity_poly.pdbx_seq_one_letter_code
_entity_poly.pdbx_strand_id
1 'polypeptide(L)'
;MASTPKTVQQTDSACGLSQRSRLRTLMGAKVLSTGYFVPDHEVTNEDLGALGYDADWIVQRTGIRSRRRAAEDMATSDMAIEAARSCIEQADVNPHD
;
A
#
# COMPACT_ATOMS: atom_id res chain seq x y z
N MET A 1 -8.49 -17.60 38.17
CA MET A 1 -7.22 -17.60 37.42
C MET A 1 -7.49 -18.21 36.06
N ALA A 2 -7.92 -17.38 35.11
CA ALA A 2 -8.39 -17.78 33.80
C ALA A 2 -7.34 -17.44 32.73
N SER A 3 -7.02 -18.46 31.93
CA SER A 3 -6.57 -18.45 30.54
C SER A 3 -5.54 -17.42 30.05
N THR A 4 -4.35 -17.98 29.83
CA THR A 4 -3.37 -17.84 28.74
C THR A 4 -3.81 -17.16 27.42
N PRO A 5 -2.82 -16.69 26.61
CA PRO A 5 -2.95 -15.61 25.64
C PRO A 5 -3.70 -16.00 24.37
N LYS A 6 -4.41 -15.03 23.78
CA LYS A 6 -5.01 -15.16 22.45
C LYS A 6 -3.90 -15.20 21.40
N THR A 7 -3.62 -16.41 20.94
CA THR A 7 -2.98 -16.71 19.66
C THR A 7 -3.58 -15.86 18.55
N VAL A 8 -2.77 -15.00 17.94
CA VAL A 8 -3.06 -14.35 16.67
C VAL A 8 -3.17 -15.47 15.64
N GLN A 9 -4.40 -15.81 15.27
CA GLN A 9 -4.64 -16.75 14.19
C GLN A 9 -4.28 -16.07 12.87
N GLN A 10 -3.15 -16.51 12.35
CA GLN A 10 -2.68 -16.33 10.99
C GLN A 10 -3.80 -16.77 10.04
N THR A 11 -4.40 -15.80 9.35
CA THR A 11 -5.36 -16.08 8.28
C THR A 11 -4.59 -16.47 7.03
N ASP A 12 -4.11 -17.71 6.98
CA ASP A 12 -3.72 -18.37 5.73
C ASP A 12 -4.99 -18.59 4.90
N SER A 13 -5.45 -17.53 4.26
CA SER A 13 -6.53 -17.59 3.28
C SER A 13 -5.95 -18.22 2.01
N ALA A 14 -5.88 -19.55 2.02
CA ALA A 14 -5.57 -20.36 0.85
C ALA A 14 -6.59 -20.04 -0.26
N CYS A 15 -6.19 -19.19 -1.20
CA CYS A 15 -6.95 -18.92 -2.42
C CYS A 15 -6.93 -20.17 -3.30
N GLY A 16 -8.04 -20.91 -3.29
CA GLY A 16 -8.27 -22.07 -4.14
C GLY A 16 -8.43 -21.65 -5.61
N LEU A 17 -7.35 -21.69 -6.39
CA LEU A 17 -7.41 -21.56 -7.85
C LEU A 17 -7.58 -22.95 -8.49
N SER A 18 -8.83 -23.38 -8.57
CA SER A 18 -9.27 -24.64 -9.22
C SER A 18 -9.45 -24.50 -10.73
N GLN A 19 -8.46 -23.97 -11.46
CA GLN A 19 -8.43 -24.10 -12.92
C GLN A 19 -6.99 -24.34 -13.40
N ARG A 20 -6.61 -25.62 -13.47
CA ARG A 20 -5.39 -26.04 -14.16
C ARG A 20 -5.54 -25.66 -15.64
N SER A 21 -4.82 -24.61 -16.07
CA SER A 21 -4.83 -24.18 -17.46
C SER A 21 -4.47 -25.36 -18.38
N ARG A 22 -5.22 -25.55 -19.48
CA ARG A 22 -5.01 -26.60 -20.49
C ARG A 22 -3.76 -26.36 -21.37
N LEU A 23 -2.93 -25.38 -21.03
CA LEU A 23 -1.73 -25.02 -21.78
C LEU A 23 -0.54 -25.71 -21.10
N ARG A 24 0.13 -26.60 -21.85
CA ARG A 24 1.39 -27.22 -21.44
C ARG A 24 2.43 -26.12 -21.22
N THR A 25 2.62 -25.73 -19.95
CA THR A 25 3.70 -24.87 -19.45
C THR A 25 3.82 -23.52 -20.16
N LEU A 26 2.94 -22.57 -19.81
CA LEU A 26 3.31 -21.16 -19.85
C LEU A 26 3.93 -20.82 -18.50
N MET A 27 5.09 -20.17 -18.50
CA MET A 27 5.60 -19.54 -17.29
C MET A 27 4.59 -18.47 -16.86
N GLY A 28 3.80 -18.79 -15.82
CA GLY A 28 2.83 -17.87 -15.25
C GLY A 28 3.52 -16.88 -14.32
N ALA A 29 3.07 -15.63 -14.32
CA ALA A 29 3.43 -14.65 -13.30
C ALA A 29 2.33 -14.62 -12.23
N LYS A 30 2.73 -14.49 -10.96
CA LYS A 30 1.84 -14.28 -9.82
C LYS A 30 2.36 -13.10 -9.01
N VAL A 31 1.46 -12.20 -8.60
CA VAL A 31 1.80 -11.16 -7.63
C VAL A 31 1.90 -11.80 -6.25
N LEU A 32 3.07 -11.72 -5.62
CA LEU A 32 3.32 -12.30 -4.30
C LEU A 32 2.82 -11.40 -3.17
N SER A 33 3.20 -10.11 -3.22
CA SER A 33 2.82 -9.10 -2.23
C SER A 33 2.66 -7.73 -2.88
N THR A 34 2.11 -6.79 -2.12
CA THR A 34 2.05 -5.37 -2.45
C THR A 34 2.46 -4.56 -1.23
N GLY A 35 2.98 -3.35 -1.47
CA GLY A 35 3.50 -2.47 -0.43
C GLY A 35 3.29 -1.03 -0.83
N TYR A 36 3.21 -0.16 0.16
CA TYR A 36 2.98 1.25 -0.03
C TYR A 36 3.82 2.04 0.95
N PHE A 37 4.21 3.24 0.54
CA PHE A 37 4.81 4.22 1.40
C PHE A 37 4.20 5.57 1.07
N VAL A 38 3.86 6.33 2.10
CA VAL A 38 3.21 7.62 1.97
C VAL A 38 3.95 8.60 2.89
N PRO A 39 4.36 9.78 2.37
CA PRO A 39 5.09 10.74 3.17
C PRO A 39 4.22 11.32 4.30
N ASP A 40 4.89 11.78 5.35
CA ASP A 40 4.25 12.26 6.58
C ASP A 40 3.56 13.61 6.40
N HIS A 41 4.03 14.43 5.46
CA HIS A 41 3.50 15.77 5.26
C HIS A 41 2.11 15.73 4.63
N GLU A 42 1.11 16.04 5.44
CA GLU A 42 -0.28 16.11 5.06
C GLU A 42 -0.69 17.54 4.69
N VAL A 43 -1.31 17.66 3.51
CA VAL A 43 -1.90 18.89 3.00
C VAL A 43 -3.41 18.70 3.03
N THR A 44 -4.07 19.45 3.90
CA THR A 44 -5.53 19.42 4.03
C THR A 44 -6.16 20.33 2.97
N ASN A 45 -7.45 20.14 2.70
CA ASN A 45 -8.15 21.06 1.81
C ASN A 45 -8.28 22.47 2.38
N GLU A 46 -8.24 22.61 3.71
CA GLU A 46 -8.25 23.91 4.39
C GLU A 46 -6.99 24.71 4.03
N ASP A 47 -5.83 24.04 3.97
CA ASP A 47 -4.57 24.65 3.53
C ASP A 47 -4.63 25.11 2.06
N LEU A 48 -5.43 24.43 1.22
CA LEU A 48 -5.66 24.84 -0.17
C LEU A 48 -6.58 26.06 -0.26
N GLY A 49 -7.33 26.37 0.80
CA GLY A 49 -8.07 27.62 0.94
C GLY A 49 -7.16 28.85 0.86
N ALA A 50 -5.95 28.77 1.41
CA ALA A 50 -4.95 29.83 1.29
C ALA A 50 -4.50 30.10 -0.16
N LEU A 51 -4.66 29.10 -1.04
CA LEU A 51 -4.38 29.20 -2.48
C LEU A 51 -5.60 29.63 -3.30
N GLY A 52 -6.74 29.93 -2.65
CA GLY A 52 -7.97 30.41 -3.29
C GLY A 52 -8.92 29.30 -3.75
N TYR A 53 -8.75 28.06 -3.28
CA TYR A 53 -9.68 26.97 -3.58
C TYR A 53 -10.70 26.76 -2.47
N ASP A 54 -11.95 26.51 -2.87
CA ASP A 54 -13.00 26.15 -1.94
C ASP A 54 -12.91 24.65 -1.58
N ALA A 55 -12.77 24.36 -0.28
CA ALA A 55 -12.64 23.00 0.23
C ALA A 55 -13.88 22.14 -0.02
N ASP A 56 -15.09 22.72 0.09
CA ASP A 56 -16.34 22.01 -0.14
C ASP A 56 -16.50 21.68 -1.62
N TRP A 57 -16.13 22.61 -2.50
CA TRP A 57 -16.13 22.36 -3.94
C TRP A 57 -15.17 21.23 -4.33
N ILE A 58 -13.97 21.19 -3.74
CA ILE A 58 -12.99 20.12 -3.95
C ILE A 58 -13.58 18.76 -3.52
N VAL A 59 -14.16 18.68 -2.33
CA VAL A 59 -14.74 17.43 -1.81
C VAL A 59 -15.94 17.00 -2.66
N GLN A 60 -16.83 17.92 -3.03
CA GLN A 60 -18.01 17.59 -3.84
C GLN A 60 -17.65 17.03 -5.21
N ARG A 61 -16.60 17.54 -5.85
CA ARG A 61 -16.22 17.12 -7.20
C ARG A 61 -15.26 15.94 -7.24
N THR A 62 -14.33 15.86 -6.28
CA THR A 62 -13.23 14.88 -6.30
C THR A 62 -13.31 13.84 -5.19
N GLY A 63 -14.04 14.10 -4.11
CA GLY A 63 -14.08 13.26 -2.91
C GLY A 63 -12.79 13.29 -2.07
N ILE A 64 -11.78 14.06 -2.48
CA ILE A 64 -10.49 14.12 -1.80
C ILE A 64 -10.60 15.07 -0.59
N ARG A 65 -10.26 14.57 0.61
CA ARG A 65 -10.27 15.35 1.87
C ARG A 65 -8.89 15.88 2.26
N SER A 66 -7.87 15.04 2.07
CA SER A 66 -6.48 15.41 2.28
C SER A 66 -5.59 14.67 1.28
N ARG A 67 -4.38 15.18 1.08
CA ARG A 67 -3.36 14.58 0.22
C ARG A 67 -2.01 14.67 0.92
N ARG A 68 -1.07 13.84 0.49
CA ARG A 68 0.28 13.79 1.07
C ARG A 68 1.28 14.34 0.06
N ARG A 69 2.18 15.21 0.53
CA ARG A 69 3.20 15.85 -0.32
C ARG A 69 4.57 15.37 0.13
N ALA A 70 5.41 14.93 -0.81
CA ALA A 70 6.79 14.63 -0.49
C ALA A 70 7.52 15.90 -0.03
N ALA A 71 8.43 15.75 0.94
CA ALA A 71 9.33 16.82 1.34
C ALA A 71 10.31 17.14 0.20
N GLU A 72 10.93 18.32 0.22
CA GLU A 72 11.82 18.76 -0.86
C GLU A 72 13.08 17.89 -1.01
N ASP A 73 13.47 17.22 0.07
CA ASP A 73 14.59 16.30 0.17
C ASP A 73 14.22 14.83 -0.14
N MET A 74 12.94 14.53 -0.37
CA MET A 74 12.47 13.17 -0.59
C MET A 74 12.11 12.94 -2.06
N ALA A 75 12.87 12.06 -2.73
CA ALA A 75 12.62 11.68 -4.11
C ALA A 75 11.64 10.51 -4.22
N THR A 76 11.09 10.30 -5.42
CA THR A 76 10.22 9.14 -5.71
C THR A 76 10.96 7.80 -5.53
N SER A 77 12.27 7.78 -5.76
CA SER A 77 13.11 6.60 -5.50
C SER A 77 13.11 6.21 -4.03
N ASP A 78 13.20 7.17 -3.12
CA ASP A 78 13.25 6.90 -1.67
C ASP A 78 11.92 6.31 -1.20
N MET A 79 10.81 6.87 -1.68
CA MET A 79 9.48 6.33 -1.42
C MET A 79 9.31 4.91 -1.97
N ALA A 80 9.84 4.65 -3.17
CA ALA A 80 9.79 3.33 -3.79
C ALA A 80 10.63 2.30 -3.01
N ILE A 81 11.77 2.71 -2.44
CA ILE A 81 12.61 1.86 -1.60
C ILE A 81 11.85 1.44 -0.34
N GLU A 82 11.20 2.39 0.36
CA GLU A 82 10.43 2.06 1.56
C GLU A 82 9.22 1.16 1.24
N ALA A 83 8.52 1.42 0.14
CA ALA A 83 7.45 0.55 -0.32
C ALA A 83 7.96 -0.85 -0.67
N ALA A 84 9.12 -0.96 -1.34
CA ALA A 84 9.73 -2.23 -1.72
C ALA A 84 10.20 -3.03 -0.50
N ARG A 85 10.76 -2.37 0.53
CA ARG A 85 11.11 -3.02 1.81
C ARG A 85 9.89 -3.67 2.44
N SER A 86 8.76 -2.94 2.51
CA SER A 86 7.50 -3.51 3.01
C SER A 86 7.00 -4.67 2.15
N CYS A 87 7.14 -4.61 0.82
CA CYS A 87 6.78 -5.74 -0.06
C CYS A 87 7.62 -6.98 0.23
N ILE A 88 8.94 -6.81 0.35
CA ILE A 88 9.90 -7.91 0.53
C ILE A 88 9.67 -8.60 1.88
N GLU A 89 9.46 -7.81 2.94
CA GLU A 89 9.14 -8.33 4.27
C GLU A 89 7.84 -9.14 4.26
N GLN A 90 6.79 -8.66 3.57
CA GLN A 90 5.52 -9.38 3.45
C GLN A 90 5.60 -10.61 2.55
N ALA A 91 6.43 -10.58 1.50
CA ALA A 91 6.59 -11.70 0.58
C ALA A 91 7.51 -12.80 1.14
N ASP A 92 8.26 -12.50 2.20
CA ASP A 92 9.27 -13.39 2.80
C ASP A 92 10.27 -13.91 1.75
N VAL A 93 10.78 -12.99 0.93
CA VAL A 93 11.74 -13.27 -0.15
C VAL A 93 13.11 -12.68 0.17
N ASN A 94 14.17 -13.28 -0.36
CA ASN A 94 15.52 -12.74 -0.19
C ASN A 94 15.71 -11.48 -1.05
N PRO A 95 16.16 -10.35 -0.50
CA PRO A 95 16.43 -9.13 -1.27
C PRO A 95 17.49 -9.27 -2.37
N HIS A 96 18.31 -10.33 -2.34
CA HIS A 96 19.38 -10.58 -3.29
C HIS A 96 19.00 -11.51 -4.46
N ASP A 97 17.78 -12.06 -4.46
CA ASP A 97 17.25 -12.90 -5.54
C ASP A 97 16.67 -12.06 -6.69
#